data_AF-A0A022FMV2-F1
#
_entry.id   AF-A0A022FMV2-F1
#
_cell.length_a   1.000
_cell.length_b   1.000
_cell.length_c   1.000
_cell.angle_alpha   90.00
_cell.angle_beta   90.00
_cell.angle_gamma   90.00
#
_symmetry.space_group_name_H-M   'P 1'
#
loop_
_entity.id
_entity.type
_entity.pdbx_description
1 polymer ?
#
loop_
_entity_poly.entity_id
_entity_poly.type
_entity_poly.pdbx_seq_one_letter_code
_entity_poly.pdbx_strand_id
1 'polypeptide(L)'
;MELLPLPPLDGPAAPLPTALPIPLERLRLPPALSGVAGSNRASANATRIAAADDLAAVTAWLARYADSAATLTAYRREVERLILWAVLQLGKPLSSLTHEDLLTYERFLADPQPAARWVLAGGKKLARSHPDWRPFAGPLAPRSVRQALVILNALFAWLTEAGYLAGNPLA
;
A
#
# COMPACT_ATOMS: atom_id res chain seq x y z
N MET A 1 -16.43 -21.40 44.49
CA MET A 1 -15.32 -21.30 43.52
C MET A 1 -15.79 -20.37 42.42
N GLU A 2 -15.49 -19.10 42.59
CA GLU A 2 -15.86 -18.02 41.67
C GLU A 2 -14.97 -18.12 40.42
N LEU A 3 -15.58 -18.33 39.25
CA LEU A 3 -14.87 -18.37 37.97
C LEU A 3 -14.55 -16.93 37.56
N LEU A 4 -13.27 -16.58 37.57
CA LEU A 4 -12.76 -15.31 37.03
C LEU A 4 -13.17 -15.16 35.55
N PRO A 5 -13.57 -13.95 35.10
CA PRO A 5 -13.81 -13.71 33.68
C PRO A 5 -12.49 -13.73 32.92
N LEU A 6 -12.48 -14.45 31.79
CA LEU A 6 -11.38 -14.46 30.83
C LEU A 6 -11.16 -13.03 30.29
N PRO A 7 -9.90 -12.59 30.09
CA PRO A 7 -9.63 -11.34 29.42
C PRO A 7 -10.12 -11.40 27.95
N PRO A 8 -10.55 -10.28 27.35
CA PRO A 8 -10.84 -10.27 25.93
C PRO A 8 -9.58 -10.61 25.15
N LEU A 9 -9.70 -11.57 24.24
CA LEU A 9 -8.66 -11.87 23.27
C LEU A 9 -8.55 -10.67 22.34
N ASP A 10 -7.50 -9.87 22.52
CA ASP A 10 -6.99 -8.95 21.51
C ASP A 10 -6.52 -9.78 20.31
N GLY A 11 -7.47 -10.23 19.51
CA GLY A 11 -7.21 -10.78 18.18
C GLY A 11 -6.68 -9.69 17.26
N PRO A 12 -5.93 -10.05 16.19
CA PRO A 12 -5.53 -9.08 15.18
C PRO A 12 -6.80 -8.40 14.66
N ALA A 13 -6.86 -7.07 14.78
CA ALA A 13 -8.00 -6.28 14.33
C ALA A 13 -8.34 -6.69 12.89
N ALA A 14 -9.50 -7.33 12.71
CA ALA A 14 -9.99 -7.72 11.40
C ALA A 14 -9.98 -6.50 10.47
N PRO A 15 -9.62 -6.64 9.19
CA PRO A 15 -9.58 -5.52 8.25
C PRO A 15 -10.94 -4.82 8.29
N LEU A 16 -10.94 -3.52 8.62
CA LEU A 16 -12.15 -2.73 8.78
C LEU A 16 -12.89 -2.69 7.43
N PRO A 17 -13.97 -3.46 7.24
CA PRO A 17 -14.60 -3.61 5.92
C PRO A 17 -15.29 -2.32 5.46
N THR A 18 -15.32 -1.28 6.28
CA THR A 18 -15.95 0.02 6.02
C THR A 18 -14.95 1.18 5.93
N ALA A 19 -13.66 0.95 6.14
CA ALA A 19 -12.66 2.02 6.10
C ALA A 19 -12.51 2.60 4.69
N LEU A 20 -12.66 3.92 4.57
CA LEU A 20 -12.46 4.65 3.32
C LEU A 20 -10.97 4.89 3.06
N PRO A 21 -10.53 4.93 1.78
CA PRO A 21 -9.14 5.26 1.48
C PRO A 21 -8.78 6.68 1.90
N ILE A 22 -7.62 6.84 2.53
CA ILE A 22 -7.09 8.12 2.99
C ILE A 22 -5.77 8.37 2.24
N PRO A 23 -5.48 9.60 1.76
CA PRO A 23 -4.22 9.90 1.10
C PRO A 23 -2.99 9.52 1.95
N LEU A 24 -1.92 9.10 1.27
CA LEU A 24 -0.67 8.62 1.85
C LEU A 24 -0.06 9.59 2.86
N GLU A 25 -0.10 10.90 2.60
CA GLU A 25 0.39 11.94 3.53
C GLU A 25 -0.33 11.95 4.89
N ARG A 26 -1.58 11.45 4.95
CA ARG A 26 -2.42 11.38 6.14
C ARG A 26 -2.56 9.96 6.68
N LEU A 27 -2.10 8.96 5.95
CA LEU A 27 -2.23 7.56 6.31
C LEU A 27 -1.44 7.29 7.60
N ARG A 28 -2.09 6.64 8.56
CA ARG A 28 -1.48 6.12 9.79
C ARG A 28 -1.91 4.68 9.92
N LEU A 29 -0.95 3.76 9.98
CA LEU A 29 -1.21 2.33 10.00
C LEU A 29 -1.04 1.81 11.43
N PRO A 30 -1.92 0.90 11.89
CA PRO A 30 -1.70 0.21 13.15
C PRO A 30 -0.42 -0.64 13.06
N PRO A 31 0.23 -0.98 14.20
CA PRO A 31 1.46 -1.76 14.21
C PRO A 31 1.40 -3.04 13.37
N ALA A 32 0.26 -3.76 13.39
CA ALA A 32 0.04 -4.98 12.60
C ALA A 32 0.11 -4.77 11.07
N LEU A 33 -0.16 -3.56 10.58
CA LEU A 33 -0.17 -3.20 9.16
C LEU A 33 0.99 -2.26 8.79
N SER A 34 1.90 -1.98 9.72
CA SER A 34 3.06 -1.11 9.50
C SER A 34 4.12 -1.73 8.59
N GLY A 35 4.21 -3.06 8.57
CA GLY A 35 5.26 -3.80 7.86
C GLY A 35 6.56 -3.98 8.65
N VAL A 36 6.61 -3.56 9.92
CA VAL A 36 7.76 -3.84 10.81
C VAL A 36 8.04 -5.34 10.91
N ALA A 37 6.98 -6.16 11.02
CA ALA A 37 7.06 -7.61 11.07
C ALA A 37 6.58 -8.29 9.77
N GLY A 38 6.75 -7.62 8.62
CA GLY A 38 6.29 -8.15 7.33
C GLY A 38 7.01 -9.45 6.93
N SER A 39 6.29 -10.39 6.29
CA SER A 39 6.81 -11.71 5.95
C SER A 39 7.95 -11.70 4.92
N ASN A 40 8.05 -10.65 4.10
CA ASN A 40 9.12 -10.46 3.11
C ASN A 40 10.15 -9.41 3.57
N ARG A 41 10.25 -9.12 4.87
CA ARG A 41 11.33 -8.26 5.40
C ARG A 41 12.67 -8.97 5.33
N ALA A 42 13.69 -8.29 4.83
CA ALA A 42 15.06 -8.79 4.92
C ALA A 42 15.57 -8.78 6.37
N SER A 43 16.65 -9.51 6.62
CA SER A 43 17.35 -9.45 7.91
C SER A 43 17.80 -8.01 8.21
N ALA A 44 17.68 -7.59 9.48
CA ALA A 44 18.05 -6.24 9.93
C ALA A 44 19.50 -5.86 9.60
N ASN A 45 20.41 -6.86 9.53
CA ASN A 45 21.81 -6.63 9.19
C ASN A 45 22.04 -6.31 7.69
N ALA A 46 21.05 -6.54 6.83
CA ALA A 46 21.13 -6.29 5.40
C ALA A 46 20.59 -4.90 5.00
N THR A 47 19.82 -4.24 5.88
CA THR A 47 19.13 -2.99 5.55
C THR A 47 20.10 -1.82 5.44
N ARG A 48 20.10 -1.16 4.28
CA ARG A 48 20.97 -0.01 3.93
C ARG A 48 20.27 1.35 4.08
N ILE A 49 19.03 1.35 4.52
CA ILE A 49 18.20 2.55 4.74
C ILE A 49 17.69 2.59 6.17
N ALA A 50 17.45 3.79 6.71
CA ALA A 50 16.94 3.97 8.08
C ALA A 50 15.44 3.63 8.24
N ALA A 51 14.80 3.02 7.24
CA ALA A 51 13.37 2.77 7.23
C ALA A 51 13.00 1.62 8.20
N ALA A 52 12.23 1.95 9.23
CA ALA A 52 11.73 0.97 10.20
C ALA A 52 10.47 0.24 9.70
N ASP A 53 9.64 0.91 8.91
CA ASP A 53 8.34 0.43 8.43
C ASP A 53 8.13 0.72 6.92
N ASP A 54 7.01 0.24 6.38
CA ASP A 54 6.74 0.29 4.94
C ASP A 54 6.58 1.73 4.43
N LEU A 55 5.97 2.61 5.24
CA LEU A 55 5.75 4.00 4.86
C LEU A 55 7.07 4.79 4.85
N ALA A 56 7.97 4.51 5.81
CA ALA A 56 9.31 5.09 5.83
C ALA A 56 10.13 4.60 4.62
N ALA A 57 10.03 3.32 4.26
CA ALA A 57 10.75 2.74 3.12
C ALA A 57 10.27 3.32 1.78
N VAL A 58 8.95 3.44 1.60
CA VAL A 58 8.35 4.11 0.44
C VAL A 58 8.74 5.58 0.38
N THR A 59 8.76 6.28 1.52
CA THR A 59 9.17 7.69 1.59
C THR A 59 10.63 7.85 1.14
N ALA A 60 11.52 6.97 1.60
CA ALA A 60 12.91 6.96 1.19
C ALA A 60 13.06 6.71 -0.32
N TRP A 61 12.27 5.80 -0.90
CA TRP A 61 12.26 5.57 -2.35
C TRP A 61 11.77 6.80 -3.13
N LEU A 62 10.64 7.40 -2.72
CA LEU A 62 10.07 8.57 -3.37
C LEU A 62 11.00 9.78 -3.33
N ALA A 63 11.78 9.96 -2.26
CA ALA A 63 12.73 11.05 -2.12
C ALA A 63 13.80 11.09 -3.22
N ARG A 64 14.09 9.94 -3.87
CA ARG A 64 15.01 9.86 -5.02
C ARG A 64 14.53 10.63 -6.26
N TYR A 65 13.25 10.99 -6.29
CA TYR A 65 12.61 11.68 -7.42
C TYR A 65 12.19 13.11 -7.06
N ALA A 66 12.72 13.69 -5.97
CA ALA A 66 12.35 15.02 -5.48
C ALA A 66 12.52 16.13 -6.54
N ASP A 67 13.54 16.01 -7.40
CA ASP A 67 13.82 16.99 -8.47
C ASP A 67 12.88 16.87 -9.68
N SER A 68 12.01 15.85 -9.72
CA SER A 68 11.07 15.62 -10.81
C SER A 68 9.63 15.54 -10.28
N ALA A 69 9.01 16.72 -10.11
CA ALA A 69 7.64 16.83 -9.56
C ALA A 69 6.61 15.96 -10.29
N ALA A 70 6.72 15.85 -11.62
CA ALA A 70 5.84 15.00 -12.43
C ALA A 70 6.03 13.51 -12.12
N THR A 71 7.27 13.04 -12.05
CA THR A 71 7.62 11.65 -11.73
C THR A 71 7.20 11.31 -10.31
N LEU A 72 7.54 12.16 -9.34
CA LEU A 72 7.16 12.00 -7.94
C LEU A 72 5.64 11.90 -7.77
N THR A 73 4.89 12.75 -8.47
CA THR A 73 3.41 12.72 -8.42
C THR A 73 2.85 11.42 -8.99
N ALA A 74 3.38 10.95 -10.13
CA ALA A 74 2.96 9.70 -10.75
C ALA A 74 3.31 8.50 -9.87
N TYR A 75 4.53 8.46 -9.31
CA TYR A 75 5.02 7.35 -8.51
C TYR A 75 4.28 7.27 -7.17
N ARG A 76 4.10 8.40 -6.49
CA ARG A 76 3.29 8.48 -5.27
C ARG A 76 1.88 7.95 -5.51
N ARG A 77 1.25 8.30 -6.64
CA ARG A 77 -0.11 7.85 -6.97
C ARG A 77 -0.20 6.32 -7.05
N GLU A 78 0.73 5.66 -7.76
CA GLU A 78 0.64 4.20 -7.93
C GLU A 78 0.99 3.45 -6.64
N VAL A 79 1.98 3.95 -5.88
CA VAL A 79 2.34 3.35 -4.58
C VAL A 79 1.23 3.55 -3.54
N GLU A 80 0.60 4.73 -3.51
CA GLU A 80 -0.57 4.99 -2.67
C GLU A 80 -1.71 4.02 -2.95
N ARG A 81 -2.04 3.79 -4.23
CA ARG A 81 -3.07 2.82 -4.61
C ARG A 81 -2.75 1.41 -4.10
N LEU A 82 -1.49 0.98 -4.23
CA LEU A 82 -1.08 -0.34 -3.79
C LEU A 82 -1.16 -0.48 -2.27
N ILE A 83 -0.62 0.47 -1.51
CA ILE A 83 -0.65 0.43 -0.04
C ILE A 83 -2.10 0.43 0.46
N LEU A 84 -2.95 1.32 -0.08
CA LEU A 84 -4.34 1.39 0.33
C LEU A 84 -5.07 0.08 0.01
N TRP A 85 -4.86 -0.48 -1.18
CA TRP A 85 -5.43 -1.77 -1.54
C TRP A 85 -4.96 -2.89 -0.61
N ALA A 86 -3.65 -3.03 -0.39
CA ALA A 86 -3.08 -4.07 0.48
C ALA A 86 -3.68 -4.02 1.90
N VAL A 87 -3.73 -2.82 2.48
CA VAL A 87 -4.21 -2.59 3.84
C VAL A 87 -5.73 -2.78 3.94
N LEU A 88 -6.51 -2.18 3.05
CA LEU A 88 -7.97 -2.15 3.16
C LEU A 88 -8.67 -3.36 2.55
N GLN A 89 -8.06 -4.00 1.54
CA GLN A 89 -8.64 -5.15 0.85
C GLN A 89 -8.10 -6.48 1.39
N LEU A 90 -6.81 -6.56 1.73
CA LEU A 90 -6.17 -7.79 2.21
C LEU A 90 -5.84 -7.78 3.69
N GLY A 91 -5.81 -6.62 4.35
CA GLY A 91 -5.30 -6.52 5.72
C GLY A 91 -3.82 -6.88 5.81
N LYS A 92 -3.03 -6.59 4.76
CA LYS A 92 -1.60 -6.90 4.70
C LYS A 92 -0.77 -5.62 4.59
N PRO A 93 0.38 -5.55 5.27
CA PRO A 93 1.39 -4.54 4.97
C PRO A 93 2.01 -4.78 3.58
N LEU A 94 2.61 -3.75 2.99
CA LEU A 94 3.30 -3.82 1.69
C LEU A 94 4.38 -4.91 1.69
N SER A 95 5.15 -4.99 2.78
CA SER A 95 6.21 -5.99 2.98
C SER A 95 5.71 -7.41 3.25
N SER A 96 4.40 -7.67 3.18
CA SER A 96 3.83 -9.03 3.21
C SER A 96 3.06 -9.40 1.94
N LEU A 97 3.11 -8.55 0.91
CA LEU A 97 2.51 -8.88 -0.38
C LEU A 97 3.32 -9.97 -1.07
N THR A 98 2.58 -10.98 -1.54
CA THR A 98 3.09 -12.09 -2.35
C THR A 98 2.91 -11.80 -3.84
N HIS A 99 3.47 -12.66 -4.69
CA HIS A 99 3.27 -12.59 -6.12
C HIS A 99 1.77 -12.71 -6.49
N GLU A 100 1.07 -13.65 -5.85
CA GLU A 100 -0.36 -13.92 -6.07
C GLU A 100 -1.26 -12.75 -5.65
N ASP A 101 -0.88 -12.04 -4.57
CA ASP A 101 -1.55 -10.80 -4.17
C ASP A 101 -1.41 -9.76 -5.29
N LEU A 102 -0.23 -9.62 -5.91
CA LEU A 102 0.01 -8.64 -6.97
C LEU A 102 -0.69 -9.00 -8.30
N LEU A 103 -0.86 -10.28 -8.62
CA LEU A 103 -1.74 -10.71 -9.72
C LEU A 103 -3.20 -10.32 -9.46
N THR A 104 -3.63 -10.37 -8.20
CA THR A 104 -4.98 -9.93 -7.81
C THR A 104 -5.10 -8.41 -7.87
N TYR A 105 -4.07 -7.69 -7.47
CA TYR A 105 -4.01 -6.24 -7.58
C TYR A 105 -4.06 -5.78 -9.05
N GLU A 106 -3.38 -6.47 -9.97
CA GLU A 106 -3.42 -6.16 -11.40
C GLU A 106 -4.87 -6.20 -11.93
N ARG A 107 -5.62 -7.26 -11.61
CA ARG A 107 -7.04 -7.37 -11.96
C ARG A 107 -7.87 -6.26 -11.31
N PHE A 108 -7.60 -5.97 -10.05
CA PHE A 108 -8.27 -4.91 -9.31
C PHE A 108 -8.05 -3.51 -9.94
N LEU A 109 -6.88 -3.21 -10.49
CA LEU A 109 -6.65 -1.95 -11.19
C LEU A 109 -7.59 -1.77 -12.40
N ALA A 110 -7.91 -2.87 -13.10
CA ALA A 110 -8.81 -2.87 -14.25
C ALA A 110 -10.30 -2.88 -13.85
N ASP A 111 -10.63 -3.19 -12.60
CA ASP A 111 -11.99 -3.09 -12.05
C ASP A 111 -11.96 -2.89 -10.51
N PRO A 112 -11.80 -1.65 -10.02
CA PRO A 112 -11.65 -1.40 -8.59
C PRO A 112 -12.97 -1.57 -7.82
N GLN A 113 -13.14 -2.72 -7.14
CA GLN A 113 -14.38 -3.06 -6.42
C GLN A 113 -14.20 -3.14 -4.89
N PRO A 114 -15.21 -2.73 -4.08
CA PRO A 114 -16.46 -2.09 -4.51
C PRO A 114 -16.24 -0.64 -4.98
N ALA A 115 -16.82 -0.26 -6.11
CA ALA A 115 -16.60 1.05 -6.74
C ALA A 115 -16.82 2.24 -5.79
N ALA A 116 -17.83 2.18 -4.90
CA ALA A 116 -18.09 3.24 -3.92
C ALA A 116 -16.92 3.52 -2.94
N ARG A 117 -16.07 2.52 -2.69
CA ARG A 117 -14.87 2.65 -1.83
C ARG A 117 -13.67 3.18 -2.61
N TRP A 118 -13.55 2.88 -3.90
CA TRP A 118 -12.30 3.06 -4.64
C TRP A 118 -12.37 4.09 -5.75
N VAL A 119 -13.54 4.32 -6.31
CA VAL A 119 -13.77 5.14 -7.49
C VAL A 119 -14.52 6.41 -7.12
N LEU A 120 -14.00 7.54 -7.60
CA LEU A 120 -14.56 8.87 -7.38
C LEU A 120 -15.95 8.98 -8.02
N ALA A 121 -16.96 9.34 -7.22
CA ALA A 121 -18.31 9.55 -7.70
C ALA A 121 -18.42 10.87 -8.51
N GLY A 122 -19.16 10.85 -9.62
CA GLY A 122 -19.58 12.07 -10.32
C GLY A 122 -18.51 12.80 -11.15
N GLY A 123 -17.33 12.20 -11.38
CA GLY A 123 -16.34 12.63 -12.39
C GLY A 123 -15.62 13.96 -12.12
N LYS A 124 -15.98 14.73 -11.08
CA LYS A 124 -15.28 15.96 -10.70
C LYS A 124 -14.05 15.63 -9.86
N LYS A 125 -12.88 16.12 -10.25
CA LYS A 125 -11.66 16.00 -9.43
C LYS A 125 -11.87 16.68 -8.07
N LEU A 126 -11.74 15.91 -7.00
CA LEU A 126 -11.79 16.41 -5.64
C LEU A 126 -10.38 16.64 -5.09
N ALA A 127 -10.25 17.61 -4.19
CA ALA A 127 -9.03 17.80 -3.42
C ALA A 127 -8.73 16.52 -2.61
N ARG A 128 -7.45 16.19 -2.43
CA ARG A 128 -7.04 14.99 -1.68
C ARG A 128 -7.52 14.99 -0.23
N SER A 129 -7.69 16.17 0.37
CA SER A 129 -8.23 16.35 1.72
C SER A 129 -9.74 16.13 1.82
N HIS A 130 -10.47 16.09 0.69
CA HIS A 130 -11.92 15.99 0.67
C HIS A 130 -12.40 14.62 1.17
N PRO A 131 -13.46 14.52 2.01
CA PRO A 131 -13.97 13.25 2.53
C PRO A 131 -14.35 12.21 1.45
N ASP A 132 -14.92 12.69 0.34
CA ASP A 132 -15.30 11.85 -0.81
C ASP A 132 -14.15 11.59 -1.80
N TRP A 133 -12.91 11.94 -1.45
CA TRP A 133 -11.76 11.61 -2.28
C TRP A 133 -11.61 10.09 -2.42
N ARG A 134 -11.19 9.65 -3.60
CA ARG A 134 -10.97 8.25 -3.93
C ARG A 134 -9.71 8.11 -4.80
N PRO A 135 -8.93 7.03 -4.67
CA PRO A 135 -7.65 6.86 -5.36
C PRO A 135 -7.78 6.57 -6.86
N PHE A 136 -8.98 6.22 -7.33
CA PHE A 136 -9.30 5.99 -8.73
C PHE A 136 -10.35 7.00 -9.23
N ALA A 137 -10.15 7.54 -10.43
CA ALA A 137 -11.20 8.29 -11.15
C ALA A 137 -12.13 7.36 -11.94
N GLY A 138 -11.77 6.08 -12.04
CA GLY A 138 -12.42 5.03 -12.81
C GLY A 138 -11.46 3.84 -12.97
N PRO A 139 -11.92 2.74 -13.58
CA PRO A 139 -11.08 1.62 -13.94
C PRO A 139 -9.91 2.04 -14.85
N LEU A 140 -8.73 1.43 -14.68
CA LEU A 140 -7.58 1.76 -15.51
C LEU A 140 -7.68 1.06 -16.86
N ALA A 141 -7.31 1.77 -17.92
CA ALA A 141 -7.08 1.16 -19.23
C ALA A 141 -5.87 0.20 -19.18
N PRO A 142 -5.79 -0.84 -20.03
CA PRO A 142 -4.72 -1.85 -19.99
C PRO A 142 -3.30 -1.27 -20.07
N ARG A 143 -3.10 -0.17 -20.79
CA ARG A 143 -1.81 0.54 -20.84
C ARG A 143 -1.45 1.17 -19.49
N SER A 144 -2.43 1.74 -18.80
CA SER A 144 -2.23 2.35 -17.48
C SER A 144 -1.97 1.31 -16.40
N VAL A 145 -2.62 0.13 -16.47
CA VAL A 145 -2.33 -1.00 -15.59
C VAL A 145 -0.87 -1.44 -15.73
N ARG A 146 -0.41 -1.68 -16.96
CA ARG A 146 1.00 -2.03 -17.23
C ARG A 146 1.98 -0.98 -16.71
N GLN A 147 1.69 0.31 -16.95
CA GLN A 147 2.54 1.40 -16.45
C GLN A 147 2.59 1.44 -14.91
N ALA A 148 1.47 1.18 -14.23
CA ALA A 148 1.44 1.11 -12.78
C ALA A 148 2.32 -0.03 -12.26
N LEU A 149 2.23 -1.23 -12.86
CA LEU A 149 3.08 -2.36 -12.50
C LEU A 149 4.57 -2.12 -12.77
N VAL A 150 4.94 -1.41 -13.85
CA VAL A 150 6.34 -1.01 -14.09
C VAL A 150 6.87 -0.12 -12.97
N ILE A 151 6.08 0.85 -12.51
CA ILE A 151 6.45 1.74 -11.42
C ILE A 151 6.58 0.96 -10.11
N LEU A 152 5.65 0.05 -9.83
CA LEU A 152 5.68 -0.78 -8.63
C LEU A 152 6.85 -1.76 -8.64
N ASN A 153 7.22 -2.31 -9.79
CA ASN A 153 8.42 -3.13 -9.94
C ASN A 153 9.68 -2.32 -9.64
N ALA A 154 9.76 -1.07 -10.10
CA ALA A 154 10.88 -0.18 -9.76
C ALA A 154 10.96 0.14 -8.25
N LEU A 155 9.82 0.24 -7.56
CA LEU A 155 9.77 0.33 -6.09
C LEU A 155 10.33 -0.94 -5.45
N PHE A 156 9.77 -2.11 -5.78
CA PHE A 156 10.15 -3.37 -5.14
C PHE A 156 11.59 -3.79 -5.43
N ALA A 157 12.08 -3.58 -6.65
CA ALA A 157 13.47 -3.79 -7.02
C ALA A 157 14.38 -2.94 -6.13
N TRP A 158 14.11 -1.64 -6.00
CA TRP A 158 14.92 -0.78 -5.15
C TRP A 158 14.82 -1.16 -3.67
N LEU A 159 13.64 -1.51 -3.15
CA LEU A 159 13.49 -1.93 -1.76
C LEU A 159 14.27 -3.23 -1.46
N THR A 160 14.38 -4.12 -2.45
CA THR A 160 15.22 -5.32 -2.35
C THR A 160 16.71 -4.95 -2.39
N GLU A 161 17.10 -4.08 -3.32
CA GLU A 161 18.46 -3.53 -3.39
C GLU A 161 18.84 -2.71 -2.15
N ALA A 162 17.89 -2.07 -1.47
CA ALA A 162 18.12 -1.36 -0.22
C ALA A 162 18.20 -2.31 0.99
N GLY A 163 17.98 -3.61 0.81
CA GLY A 163 17.91 -4.60 1.89
C GLY A 163 16.74 -4.36 2.84
N TYR A 164 15.67 -3.72 2.37
CA TYR A 164 14.43 -3.57 3.11
C TYR A 164 13.54 -4.81 2.94
N LEU A 165 13.42 -5.30 1.70
CA LEU A 165 12.74 -6.56 1.37
C LEU A 165 13.75 -7.67 1.10
N ALA A 166 13.38 -8.90 1.45
CA ALA A 166 14.18 -10.09 1.19
C ALA A 166 14.16 -10.48 -0.30
N GLY A 167 13.07 -10.19 -1.00
CA GLY A 167 12.94 -10.40 -2.44
C GLY A 167 11.91 -9.47 -3.08
N ASN A 168 11.98 -9.35 -4.41
CA ASN A 168 11.02 -8.60 -5.20
C ASN A 168 9.82 -9.50 -5.55
N PRO A 169 8.59 -9.21 -5.07
CA PRO A 169 7.41 -10.03 -5.37
C PRO A 169 6.91 -9.91 -6.83
N LEU A 170 7.48 -9.02 -7.64
CA LEU A 170 7.21 -8.86 -9.08
C LEU A 170 8.33 -9.41 -9.99
N ALA A 171 9.39 -9.98 -9.42
CA ALA A 171 10.50 -10.57 -10.19
C ALA A 171 10.14 -11.93 -10.81
#